data_AF-A0A525D2Q1-F1
#
_entry.id   AF-A0A525D2Q1-F1
#
_cell.length_a   1.000
_cell.length_b   1.000
_cell.length_c   1.000
_cell.angle_alpha   90.00
_cell.angle_beta   90.00
_cell.angle_gamma   90.00
#
_symmetry.space_group_name_H-M   'P 1'
#
loop_
_entity.id
_entity.type
_entity.pdbx_description
1 polymer ?
#
loop_
_entity_poly.entity_id
_entity_poly.type
_entity_poly.pdbx_seq_one_letter_code
_entity_poly.pdbx_strand_id
1 'polypeptide(L)'
;MNASQNMLGFIMASGEGEIIGVESAANTYEVLYPDKSVMVRANHYLTERFKPLDLFAKYWSDSYLRYHRLKVLIEKDRGKITPELMMEKLANHMNHPKSICAHPDPDSAFPPSQTLASIIMVPEKRVVYIANGNPCETAYVAYHPDP
;
A
#
# COMPACT_ATOMS: atom_id res chain seq x y z
N MET A 1 -15.07 -0.71 -26.83
CA MET A 1 -14.28 -1.03 -25.63
C MET A 1 -14.35 0.17 -24.70
N ASN A 2 -15.12 0.08 -23.61
CA ASN A 2 -15.17 1.18 -22.63
C ASN A 2 -13.88 1.17 -21.81
N ALA A 3 -13.08 2.21 -21.98
CA ALA A 3 -11.79 2.44 -21.35
C ALA A 3 -11.91 2.84 -19.86
N SER A 4 -12.75 2.14 -19.10
CA SER A 4 -13.09 2.43 -17.72
C SER A 4 -12.74 1.23 -16.84
N GLN A 5 -11.47 0.87 -16.78
CA GLN A 5 -10.97 -0.13 -15.84
C GLN A 5 -9.89 0.51 -14.98
N ASN A 6 -9.99 0.29 -13.67
CA ASN A 6 -8.86 0.53 -12.78
C ASN A 6 -7.68 -0.30 -13.26
N MET A 7 -6.56 0.36 -13.52
CA MET A 7 -5.32 -0.32 -13.81
C MET A 7 -4.37 -0.18 -12.62
N LEU A 8 -3.13 -0.62 -12.84
CA LEU A 8 -2.11 -0.72 -11.82
C LEU A 8 -1.68 0.67 -11.35
N GLY A 9 -1.45 0.77 -10.05
CA GLY A 9 -0.72 1.86 -9.44
C GLY A 9 0.64 1.36 -8.95
N PHE A 10 1.71 2.08 -9.27
CA PHE A 10 3.06 1.79 -8.79
C PHE A 10 3.56 2.89 -7.85
N ILE A 11 4.34 2.52 -6.84
CA ILE A 11 5.20 3.44 -6.08
C ILE A 11 6.62 2.94 -6.29
N MET A 12 7.50 3.83 -6.70
CA MET A 12 8.93 3.57 -6.88
C MET A 12 9.70 4.52 -5.96
N ALA A 13 10.77 4.00 -5.37
CA ALA A 13 11.65 4.78 -4.50
C ALA A 13 13.10 4.40 -4.77
N SER A 14 14.00 5.38 -4.65
CA SER A 14 15.45 5.20 -4.87
C SER A 14 16.23 5.28 -3.56
N GLY A 15 17.50 4.83 -3.60
CA GLY A 15 18.43 4.93 -2.46
C GLY A 15 18.87 6.37 -2.19
N GLU A 16 18.69 7.25 -3.17
CA GLU A 16 19.04 8.67 -3.16
C GLU A 16 17.93 9.55 -2.57
N GLY A 17 16.82 8.95 -2.14
CA GLY A 17 15.71 9.64 -1.47
C GLY A 17 14.60 10.14 -2.40
N GLU A 18 14.56 9.67 -3.65
CA GLU A 18 13.48 9.98 -4.58
C GLU A 18 12.29 9.03 -4.40
N ILE A 19 11.07 9.55 -4.49
CA ILE A 19 9.82 8.77 -4.47
C ILE A 19 8.93 9.30 -5.59
N ILE A 20 8.41 8.38 -6.40
CA ILE A 20 7.44 8.69 -7.45
C ILE A 20 6.33 7.65 -7.43
N GLY A 21 5.10 8.12 -7.62
CA GLY A 21 3.96 7.25 -7.84
C GLY A 21 3.48 7.37 -9.27
N VAL A 22 2.93 6.30 -9.81
CA VAL A 22 2.19 6.33 -11.07
C VAL A 22 0.83 5.71 -10.83
N GLU A 23 -0.23 6.39 -11.25
CA GLU A 23 -1.55 5.78 -11.43
C GLU A 23 -1.79 5.67 -12.94
N SER A 24 -2.27 4.51 -13.38
CA SER A 24 -2.58 4.26 -14.79
C SER A 24 -4.05 3.95 -14.97
N ALA A 25 -4.60 4.35 -16.10
CA ALA A 25 -5.86 3.91 -16.67
C ALA A 25 -5.60 3.37 -18.09
N ALA A 26 -6.59 2.75 -18.72
CA ALA A 26 -6.43 2.00 -19.99
C ALA A 26 -5.50 2.63 -21.04
N ASN A 27 -5.59 3.95 -21.25
CA ASN A 27 -4.82 4.66 -22.29
C ASN A 27 -4.07 5.90 -21.75
N THR A 28 -3.90 6.04 -20.45
CA THR A 28 -3.32 7.25 -19.86
C THR A 28 -2.74 6.98 -18.48
N TYR A 29 -1.87 7.84 -18.00
CA TYR A 29 -1.31 7.76 -16.66
C TYR A 29 -1.17 9.14 -16.04
N GLU A 30 -0.97 9.15 -14.73
CA GLU A 30 -0.71 10.34 -13.92
C GLU A 30 0.47 10.04 -12.99
N VAL A 31 1.34 11.02 -12.85
CA VAL A 31 2.48 10.96 -11.94
C VAL A 31 2.06 11.58 -10.62
N LEU A 32 2.26 10.85 -9.54
CA LEU A 32 2.08 11.32 -8.17
C LEU A 32 3.44 11.70 -7.59
N TYR A 33 3.45 12.79 -6.84
CA TYR A 33 4.60 13.23 -6.05
C TYR A 33 4.28 13.10 -4.56
N PRO A 34 5.29 12.85 -3.71
CA PRO A 34 5.08 12.69 -2.28
C PRO A 34 4.60 14.00 -1.64
N ASP A 35 3.73 13.88 -0.64
CA ASP A 35 3.33 14.98 0.23
C ASP A 35 4.28 15.04 1.43
N LYS A 36 5.08 16.12 1.50
CA LYS A 36 6.09 16.33 2.56
C LYS A 36 6.99 15.10 2.77
N SER A 37 7.53 14.56 1.67
CA SER A 37 8.40 13.37 1.65
C SER A 37 7.73 12.03 2.02
N VAL A 38 6.39 11.97 2.04
CA VAL A 38 5.62 10.75 2.28
C VAL A 38 4.65 10.50 1.14
N MET A 39 4.56 9.25 0.70
CA MET A 39 3.53 8.79 -0.22
C MET A 39 2.82 7.57 0.37
N VAL A 40 1.50 7.60 0.34
CA VAL A 40 0.65 6.49 0.80
C VAL A 40 -0.32 6.19 -0.33
N ARG A 41 -0.56 4.91 -0.60
CA ARG A 41 -1.65 4.46 -1.48
C ARG A 41 -2.30 3.21 -0.95
N ALA A 42 -3.53 2.99 -1.38
CA ALA A 42 -4.24 1.72 -1.28
C ALA A 42 -4.64 1.28 -2.70
N ASN A 43 -5.89 0.87 -2.91
CA ASN A 43 -6.36 0.32 -4.18
C ASN A 43 -7.28 1.27 -4.98
N HIS A 44 -7.59 2.45 -4.44
CA HIS A 44 -8.40 3.47 -5.10
C HIS A 44 -7.50 4.55 -5.71
N TYR A 45 -7.99 5.26 -6.72
CA TYR A 45 -7.28 6.37 -7.33
C TYR A 45 -7.22 7.58 -6.40
N LEU A 46 -6.01 8.16 -6.28
CA LEU A 46 -5.80 9.44 -5.62
C LEU A 46 -5.95 10.61 -6.60
N THR A 47 -5.63 10.42 -7.88
CA THR A 47 -5.72 11.47 -8.88
C THR A 47 -7.16 11.85 -9.16
N GLU A 48 -7.50 13.15 -9.01
CA GLU A 48 -8.85 13.67 -9.24
C GLU A 48 -9.40 13.31 -10.62
N ARG A 49 -8.55 13.32 -11.67
CA ARG A 49 -8.96 12.92 -13.04
C ARG A 49 -9.42 11.47 -13.12
N PHE A 50 -8.89 10.58 -12.28
CA PHE A 50 -9.18 9.14 -12.32
C PHE A 50 -10.21 8.69 -11.30
N LYS A 51 -10.49 9.46 -10.24
CA LYS A 51 -11.54 9.12 -9.26
C LYS A 51 -12.90 8.80 -9.88
N PRO A 52 -13.41 9.52 -10.91
CA PRO A 52 -14.68 9.16 -11.56
C PRO A 52 -14.64 7.83 -12.31
N LEU A 53 -13.46 7.31 -12.62
CA LEU A 53 -13.23 6.04 -13.31
C LEU A 53 -13.02 4.88 -12.33
N ASP A 54 -13.02 5.14 -11.02
CA ASP A 54 -12.69 4.16 -9.99
C ASP A 54 -13.80 3.14 -9.77
N LEU A 55 -13.74 2.02 -10.49
CA LEU A 55 -14.66 0.91 -10.31
C LEU A 55 -14.35 0.09 -9.05
N PHE A 56 -13.11 0.11 -8.57
CA PHE A 56 -12.68 -0.68 -7.42
C PHE A 56 -13.22 -0.11 -6.11
N ALA A 57 -13.31 1.21 -6.00
CA ALA A 57 -13.92 1.92 -4.88
C ALA A 57 -15.34 1.41 -4.53
N LYS A 58 -16.11 0.98 -5.54
CA LYS A 58 -17.47 0.42 -5.35
C LYS A 58 -17.46 -0.95 -4.67
N TYR A 59 -16.44 -1.78 -4.93
CA TYR A 59 -16.38 -3.16 -4.46
C TYR A 59 -15.47 -3.35 -3.24
N TRP A 60 -14.44 -2.51 -3.11
CA TRP A 60 -13.43 -2.53 -2.05
C TRP A 60 -13.34 -1.17 -1.36
N SER A 61 -14.45 -0.76 -0.74
CA SER A 61 -14.56 0.53 -0.02
C SER A 61 -13.59 0.64 1.16
N ASP A 62 -13.12 -0.49 1.70
CA ASP A 62 -12.07 -0.57 2.71
C ASP A 62 -10.74 0.06 2.26
N SER A 63 -10.53 0.20 0.94
CA SER A 63 -9.39 0.92 0.36
C SER A 63 -9.23 2.34 0.92
N TYR A 64 -10.33 3.07 1.09
CA TYR A 64 -10.30 4.42 1.67
C TYR A 64 -9.96 4.39 3.16
N LEU A 65 -10.48 3.41 3.90
CA LEU A 65 -10.22 3.25 5.33
C LEU A 65 -8.76 2.88 5.58
N ARG A 66 -8.20 1.92 4.82
CA ARG A 66 -6.79 1.54 4.89
C ARG A 66 -5.87 2.70 4.54
N TYR A 67 -6.17 3.43 3.47
CA TYR A 67 -5.41 4.62 3.08
C TYR A 67 -5.39 5.68 4.19
N HIS A 68 -6.57 6.07 4.69
CA HIS A 68 -6.67 7.08 5.74
C HIS A 68 -5.97 6.62 7.02
N ARG A 69 -6.16 5.36 7.40
CA ARG A 69 -5.52 4.77 8.58
C ARG A 69 -4.00 4.80 8.46
N LEU A 70 -3.45 4.33 7.35
CA LEU A 70 -2.00 4.31 7.14
C LEU A 70 -1.43 5.72 7.09
N LYS A 71 -2.14 6.68 6.49
CA LYS A 71 -1.76 8.10 6.48
C LYS A 71 -1.66 8.67 7.90
N VAL A 72 -2.65 8.44 8.76
CA VAL A 72 -2.63 8.86 10.17
C VAL A 72 -1.47 8.21 10.93
N LEU A 73 -1.25 6.91 10.72
CA LEU A 73 -0.16 6.19 11.37
C LEU A 73 1.22 6.71 10.96
N ILE A 74 1.43 7.01 9.67
CA ILE A 74 2.70 7.55 9.18
C ILE A 74 2.91 8.98 9.66
N GLU A 75 1.86 9.82 9.66
CA GLU A 75 1.94 11.21 10.14
C GLU A 75 2.42 11.29 11.59
N LYS A 76 1.93 10.38 12.45
CA LYS A 76 2.31 10.33 13.87
C LYS A 76 3.82 10.20 14.08
N ASP A 77 4.49 9.46 13.19
CA ASP A 77 5.92 9.16 13.27
C ASP A 77 6.71 9.81 12.12
N ARG A 78 6.18 10.90 11.55
CA ARG A 78 6.83 11.62 10.44
C ARG A 78 8.25 12.05 10.83
N GLY A 79 9.18 11.82 9.93
CA GLY A 79 10.62 12.09 10.14
C GLY A 79 11.32 11.09 11.08
N LYS A 80 10.60 10.08 11.58
CA LYS A 80 11.12 9.04 12.47
C LYS A 80 10.83 7.62 11.96
N ILE A 81 10.34 7.47 10.73
CA ILE A 81 9.96 6.18 10.17
C ILE A 81 11.18 5.26 10.09
N THR A 82 11.06 4.09 10.73
CA THR A 82 12.04 2.99 10.66
C THR A 82 11.35 1.72 10.14
N PRO A 83 12.11 0.70 9.72
CA PRO A 83 11.53 -0.60 9.36
C PRO A 83 10.63 -1.16 10.47
N GLU A 84 11.05 -1.10 11.73
CA GLU A 84 10.32 -1.65 12.87
C GLU A 84 8.98 -0.93 13.08
N LEU A 85 8.96 0.40 12.96
CA LEU A 85 7.73 1.18 13.00
C LEU A 85 6.80 0.85 11.84
N MET A 86 7.33 0.51 10.67
CA MET A 86 6.53 0.07 9.53
C MET A 86 6.01 -1.36 9.72
N MET A 87 6.78 -2.26 10.34
CA MET A 87 6.30 -3.62 10.69
C MET A 87 5.06 -3.53 11.60
N GLU A 88 5.09 -2.68 12.63
CA GLU A 88 3.95 -2.43 13.52
C GLU A 88 2.72 -1.89 12.74
N LYS A 89 2.94 -0.91 11.87
CA LYS A 89 1.86 -0.26 11.10
C LYS A 89 1.21 -1.21 10.10
N LEU A 90 2.01 -2.05 9.46
CA LEU A 90 1.53 -3.04 8.49
C LEU A 90 0.79 -4.20 9.17
N ALA A 91 1.03 -4.44 10.47
CA ALA A 91 0.27 -5.38 11.30
C ALA A 91 -1.04 -4.77 11.87
N ASN A 92 -1.44 -3.56 11.47
CA ASN A 92 -2.61 -2.91 12.06
C ASN A 92 -3.95 -3.56 11.65
N HIS A 93 -4.80 -3.84 12.64
CA HIS A 93 -6.14 -4.45 12.50
C HIS A 93 -7.33 -3.49 12.63
N MET A 94 -7.15 -2.17 12.49
CA MET A 94 -8.31 -1.28 12.43
C MET A 94 -9.15 -1.64 11.21
N ASN A 95 -10.45 -1.88 11.39
CA ASN A 95 -11.39 -2.38 10.38
C ASN A 95 -11.22 -3.87 10.02
N HIS A 96 -10.74 -4.70 10.96
CA HIS A 96 -10.69 -6.16 10.80
C HIS A 96 -12.06 -6.73 10.38
N PRO A 97 -12.14 -7.70 9.44
CA PRO A 97 -11.02 -8.39 8.76
C PRO A 97 -10.42 -7.63 7.56
N LYS A 98 -11.03 -6.53 7.13
CA LYS A 98 -10.61 -5.69 5.98
C LYS A 98 -9.66 -4.55 6.40
N SER A 99 -8.75 -4.87 7.31
CA SER A 99 -7.74 -3.96 7.87
C SER A 99 -6.48 -3.86 6.99
N ILE A 100 -5.48 -3.08 7.40
CA ILE A 100 -4.17 -3.03 6.70
C ILE A 100 -3.53 -4.42 6.66
N CYS A 101 -3.48 -5.10 7.81
CA CYS A 101 -3.26 -6.53 7.88
C CYS A 101 -4.60 -7.22 7.62
N ALA A 102 -4.86 -7.63 6.38
CA ALA A 102 -6.15 -8.19 5.97
C ALA A 102 -6.21 -9.69 6.26
N HIS A 103 -7.35 -10.16 6.78
CA HIS A 103 -7.59 -11.57 7.07
C HIS A 103 -8.82 -12.08 6.29
N PRO A 104 -8.97 -13.40 6.12
CA PRO A 104 -10.15 -13.96 5.49
C PRO A 104 -11.44 -13.47 6.18
N ASP A 105 -12.33 -12.90 5.38
CA ASP A 105 -13.65 -12.46 5.82
C ASP A 105 -14.68 -13.54 5.46
N PRO A 106 -15.24 -14.28 6.45
CA PRO A 106 -16.21 -15.33 6.18
C PRO A 106 -17.53 -14.79 5.62
N ASP A 107 -17.82 -13.50 5.82
CA ASP A 107 -19.05 -12.84 5.38
C ASP A 107 -18.86 -12.09 4.04
N SER A 108 -17.70 -12.25 3.40
CA SER A 108 -17.40 -11.55 2.15
C SER A 108 -18.28 -12.04 0.99
N ALA A 109 -18.96 -11.08 0.34
CA ALA A 109 -19.71 -11.34 -0.90
C ALA A 109 -18.82 -11.62 -2.11
N PHE A 110 -17.52 -11.34 -2.01
CA PHE A 110 -16.50 -11.62 -3.02
C PHE A 110 -15.56 -12.72 -2.53
N PRO A 111 -14.76 -13.37 -3.41
CA PRO A 111 -13.74 -14.30 -2.98
C PRO A 111 -12.91 -13.71 -1.83
N PRO A 112 -12.74 -14.45 -0.72
CA PRO A 112 -12.04 -13.93 0.45
C PRO A 112 -10.61 -13.54 0.05
N SER A 113 -10.18 -12.35 0.50
CA SER A 113 -8.83 -11.85 0.31
C SER A 113 -8.13 -11.75 1.67
N GLN A 114 -6.80 -11.82 1.65
CA GLN A 114 -5.97 -11.67 2.85
C GLN A 114 -4.58 -11.14 2.48
N THR A 115 -3.83 -10.67 3.46
CA THR A 115 -2.40 -10.33 3.30
C THR A 115 -1.58 -11.60 3.12
N LEU A 116 -1.10 -11.86 1.90
CA LEU A 116 -0.25 -13.02 1.59
C LEU A 116 1.23 -12.79 1.86
N ALA A 117 1.67 -11.54 1.84
CA ALA A 117 3.01 -11.13 2.20
C ALA A 117 3.02 -9.68 2.66
N SER A 118 3.98 -9.34 3.51
CA SER A 118 4.30 -7.96 3.86
C SER A 118 5.77 -7.68 3.59
N ILE A 119 6.04 -6.59 2.88
CA ILE A 119 7.37 -6.27 2.36
C ILE A 119 7.73 -4.85 2.76
N ILE A 120 8.91 -4.68 3.35
CA ILE A 120 9.50 -3.38 3.66
C ILE A 120 10.86 -3.31 2.96
N MET A 121 11.00 -2.37 2.05
CA MET A 121 12.25 -2.12 1.33
C MET A 121 12.92 -0.87 1.89
N VAL A 122 14.23 -0.96 2.13
CA VAL A 122 15.07 0.20 2.48
C VAL A 122 16.13 0.37 1.39
N PRO A 123 15.83 1.12 0.31
CA PRO A 123 16.69 1.19 -0.87
C PRO A 123 18.13 1.64 -0.58
N GLU A 124 18.31 2.67 0.26
CA GLU A 124 19.63 3.19 0.67
C GLU A 124 20.53 2.09 1.28
N LYS A 125 19.92 1.16 2.03
CA LYS A 125 20.63 0.08 2.73
C LYS A 125 20.66 -1.23 1.95
N ARG A 126 20.03 -1.29 0.77
CA ARG A 126 19.85 -2.50 -0.05
C ARG A 126 19.39 -3.69 0.81
N VAL A 127 18.33 -3.47 1.59
CA VAL A 127 17.72 -4.52 2.41
C VAL A 127 16.22 -4.56 2.18
N VAL A 128 15.70 -5.78 2.11
CA VAL A 128 14.27 -6.08 2.01
C VAL A 128 13.88 -6.98 3.17
N TYR A 129 12.92 -6.53 3.98
CA TYR A 129 12.32 -7.34 5.03
C TYR A 129 11.02 -7.95 4.50
N ILE A 130 10.86 -9.26 4.63
CA ILE A 130 9.69 -9.98 4.11
C ILE A 130 9.09 -10.84 5.22
N ALA A 131 7.79 -10.67 5.45
CA ALA A 131 6.95 -11.61 6.18
C ALA A 131 6.10 -12.41 5.18
N ASN A 132 6.19 -13.74 5.21
CA ASN A 132 5.42 -14.64 4.34
C ASN A 132 4.04 -14.94 4.93
N GLY A 133 3.13 -13.97 4.81
CA GLY A 133 1.77 -14.04 5.33
C GLY A 133 1.38 -12.74 6.04
N ASN A 134 0.46 -12.85 6.97
CA ASN A 134 0.04 -11.76 7.83
C ASN A 134 1.21 -11.32 8.74
N PRO A 135 1.65 -10.05 8.68
CA PRO A 135 2.78 -9.55 9.50
C PRO A 135 2.50 -9.53 11.00
N CYS A 136 1.25 -9.75 11.45
CA CYS A 136 0.91 -9.94 12.85
C CYS A 136 1.20 -11.36 13.38
N GLU A 137 1.29 -12.34 12.48
CA GLU A 137 1.51 -13.77 12.80
C GLU A 137 2.87 -14.27 12.30
N THR A 138 3.50 -13.53 11.39
CA THR A 138 4.73 -13.94 10.73
C THR A 138 5.84 -12.93 10.99
N ALA A 139 6.98 -13.41 11.47
CA ALA A 139 8.18 -12.59 11.64
C ALA A 139 8.76 -12.15 10.29
N TYR A 140 9.35 -10.96 10.26
CA TYR A 140 10.08 -10.48 9.09
C TYR A 140 11.48 -11.10 9.04
N VAL A 141 11.87 -11.55 7.85
CA VAL A 141 13.24 -11.99 7.54
C VAL A 141 13.90 -10.94 6.65
N ALA A 142 15.14 -10.57 6.96
CA ALA A 142 15.93 -9.63 6.17
C ALA A 142 16.66 -10.34 5.02
N TYR A 143 16.56 -9.78 3.83
CA TYR A 143 17.25 -10.22 2.62
C TYR A 143 18.06 -9.07 2.04
N HIS A 144 19.25 -9.39 1.54
CA HIS A 144 20.16 -8.44 0.92
C HIS A 144 20.31 -8.83 -0.56
N PRO A 145 19.73 -8.05 -1.49
CA PRO A 145 19.91 -8.29 -2.92
C PRO A 145 21.39 -8.18 -3.29
N ASP A 146 21.83 -9.04 -4.22
CA ASP A 146 23.18 -8.96 -4.78
C ASP A 146 23.41 -7.59 -5.46
N PRO A 147 24.66 -7.09 -5.48
CA PRO A 147 25.01 -5.78 -6.04
C PRO A 147 24.69 -5.58 -7.52
#